data_AF-A0A2J6Q5G4-F1
#
_entry.id   AF-A0A2J6Q5G4-F1
#
_cell.length_a   1.000
_cell.length_b   1.000
_cell.length_c   1.000
_cell.angle_alpha   90.00
_cell.angle_beta   90.00
_cell.angle_gamma   90.00
#
_symmetry.space_group_name_H-M   'P 1'
#
loop_
_entity.id
_entity.type
_entity.pdbx_description
1 polymer ?
#
loop_
_entity_poly.entity_id
_entity_poly.type
_entity_poly.pdbx_seq_one_letter_code
_entity_poly.pdbx_strand_id
1 'polypeptide(L)'
;MAASTPPLDFDHQKGFEIPTKHKEAIRQLHWFGKVSIGQLESRYKLGNSSIRRVLGYDVPERARLARTGRPQKLTDIQVDEIIEYCSENWEQRILDYEALVLELKLDCTASTLQKRLHQRGYFRCVACQKPYLTAAQVIGRLLWAITHIFWTKE
;
A
#
# COMPACT_ATOMS: atom_id res chain seq x y z
N MET A 1 -40.60 -9.84 -12.86
CA MET A 1 -39.76 -9.88 -11.64
C MET A 1 -40.25 -8.78 -10.72
N ALA A 2 -40.67 -9.11 -9.50
CA ALA A 2 -41.23 -8.13 -8.57
C ALA A 2 -40.14 -7.13 -8.15
N ALA A 3 -40.47 -5.84 -8.17
CA ALA A 3 -39.60 -4.79 -7.65
C ALA A 3 -39.46 -4.98 -6.13
N SER A 4 -38.38 -5.64 -5.70
CA SER A 4 -37.99 -5.70 -4.29
C SER A 4 -37.88 -4.27 -3.79
N THR A 5 -38.78 -3.88 -2.90
CA THR A 5 -38.70 -2.59 -2.20
C THR A 5 -37.32 -2.53 -1.55
N PRO A 6 -36.52 -1.46 -1.78
CA PRO A 6 -35.17 -1.40 -1.22
C PRO A 6 -35.26 -1.51 0.32
N PRO A 7 -34.34 -2.24 0.97
CA PRO A 7 -34.39 -2.52 2.40
C PRO A 7 -34.57 -1.21 3.18
N LEU A 8 -35.61 -1.17 4.00
CA LEU A 8 -36.08 0.03 4.69
C LEU A 8 -35.29 0.36 5.96
N ASP A 9 -34.57 -0.60 6.54
CA ASP A 9 -33.72 -0.37 7.70
C ASP A 9 -32.32 0.08 7.24
N PHE A 10 -32.10 1.39 7.28
CA PHE A 10 -30.79 1.98 7.10
C PHE A 10 -30.44 2.88 8.28
N ASP A 11 -29.56 2.40 9.16
CA ASP A 11 -28.97 3.18 10.25
C ASP A 11 -27.58 3.66 9.85
N HIS A 12 -27.52 4.89 9.33
CA HIS A 12 -26.26 5.51 8.94
C HIS A 12 -25.45 5.97 10.15
N GLN A 13 -24.27 5.39 10.34
CA GLN A 13 -23.29 5.91 11.29
C GLN A 13 -22.51 7.09 10.70
N LYS A 14 -22.42 8.19 11.46
CA LYS A 14 -21.72 9.41 11.04
C LYS A 14 -20.24 9.10 10.75
N GLY A 15 -19.79 9.45 9.54
CA GLY A 15 -18.41 9.26 9.08
C GLY A 15 -18.20 8.04 8.18
N PHE A 16 -19.13 7.10 8.18
CA PHE A 16 -19.13 5.96 7.26
C PHE A 16 -19.65 6.36 5.88
N GLU A 17 -19.41 5.51 4.87
CA GLU A 17 -19.93 5.74 3.52
C GLU A 17 -21.36 5.20 3.42
N ILE A 18 -22.22 5.88 2.66
CA ILE A 18 -23.55 5.37 2.35
C ILE A 18 -23.39 4.27 1.30
N PRO A 19 -23.87 3.04 1.53
CA PRO A 19 -23.79 1.96 0.56
C PRO A 19 -24.46 2.31 -0.77
N THR A 20 -23.91 1.81 -1.88
CA THR A 20 -24.40 2.11 -3.25
C THR A 20 -25.90 1.87 -3.40
N LYS A 21 -26.41 0.75 -2.86
CA LYS A 21 -27.84 0.39 -2.88
C LYS A 21 -28.75 1.49 -2.31
N HIS A 22 -28.36 2.12 -1.21
CA HIS A 22 -29.16 3.18 -0.59
C HIS A 22 -29.06 4.49 -1.36
N LYS A 23 -27.91 4.80 -1.96
CA LYS A 23 -27.78 5.97 -2.85
C LYS A 23 -28.69 5.87 -4.07
N GLU A 24 -28.71 4.70 -4.71
CA GLU A 24 -29.59 4.43 -5.86
C GLU A 24 -31.07 4.53 -5.45
N ALA A 25 -31.44 3.92 -4.32
CA ALA A 25 -32.80 3.99 -3.81
C ALA A 25 -33.24 5.44 -3.51
N ILE A 26 -32.37 6.26 -2.91
CA ILE A 26 -32.63 7.69 -2.66
C ILE A 26 -32.90 8.43 -3.98
N ARG A 27 -32.08 8.20 -5.01
CA ARG A 27 -32.28 8.82 -6.34
C ARG A 27 -33.58 8.38 -6.98
N GLN A 28 -33.86 7.07 -6.96
CA GLN A 28 -35.07 6.53 -7.54
C GLN A 28 -36.33 7.08 -6.87
N LEU A 29 -36.35 7.12 -5.54
CA LEU A 29 -37.46 7.67 -4.77
C LEU A 29 -37.67 9.16 -5.03
N HIS A 30 -36.61 9.95 -5.17
CA HIS A 30 -36.72 11.37 -5.45
C HIS A 30 -37.17 11.65 -6.90
N TRP A 31 -36.50 11.06 -7.89
CA TRP A 31 -36.74 11.40 -9.30
C TRP A 31 -37.98 10.73 -9.88
N PHE A 32 -38.18 9.43 -9.62
CA PHE A 32 -39.33 8.68 -10.10
C PHE A 32 -40.48 8.70 -9.10
N GLY A 33 -40.17 8.46 -7.82
CA GLY A 33 -41.19 8.41 -6.76
C GLY A 33 -41.70 9.78 -6.29
N LYS A 34 -41.08 10.88 -6.74
CA LYS A 34 -41.39 12.27 -6.33
C LYS A 34 -41.43 12.48 -4.81
N VAL A 35 -40.70 11.65 -4.06
CA VAL A 35 -40.58 11.75 -2.60
C VAL A 35 -39.77 13.00 -2.27
N SER A 36 -40.27 13.81 -1.32
CA SER A 36 -39.61 15.05 -0.94
C SER A 36 -38.29 14.78 -0.20
N ILE A 37 -37.36 15.74 -0.25
CA ILE A 37 -36.07 15.62 0.44
C ILE A 37 -36.28 15.41 1.95
N GLY A 38 -37.22 16.12 2.57
CA GLY A 38 -37.51 15.97 4.01
C GLY A 38 -38.00 14.56 4.38
N GLN A 39 -38.81 13.93 3.53
CA GLN A 39 -39.23 12.53 3.73
C GLN A 39 -38.05 11.56 3.61
N LEU A 40 -37.09 11.84 2.71
CA LEU A 40 -35.89 11.03 2.57
C LEU A 40 -34.96 11.19 3.79
N GLU A 41 -34.87 12.38 4.38
CA GLU A 41 -34.12 12.64 5.62
C GLU A 41 -34.64 11.78 6.77
N SER A 42 -35.95 11.82 7.00
CA SER A 42 -36.59 11.02 8.04
C SER A 42 -36.44 9.52 7.79
N ARG A 43 -36.57 9.09 6.52
CA ARG A 43 -36.55 7.66 6.17
C ARG A 43 -35.17 7.04 6.24
N TYR A 44 -34.13 7.74 5.78
CA TYR A 44 -32.75 7.23 5.76
C TYR A 44 -31.90 7.73 6.94
N LYS A 45 -32.48 8.55 7.83
CA LYS A 45 -31.77 9.19 8.96
C LYS A 45 -30.49 9.91 8.52
N LEU A 46 -30.56 10.56 7.36
CA LEU A 46 -29.46 11.29 6.74
C LEU A 46 -29.71 12.79 6.83
N GLY A 47 -28.64 13.59 6.99
CA GLY A 47 -28.75 15.04 6.93
C GLY A 47 -29.04 15.55 5.51
N ASN A 48 -29.76 16.67 5.40
CA ASN A 48 -30.14 17.32 4.14
C ASN A 48 -28.97 17.44 3.13
N SER A 49 -27.81 17.89 3.59
CA SER A 49 -26.61 18.07 2.77
C SER A 49 -26.12 16.76 2.17
N SER A 50 -26.23 15.65 2.90
CA SER A 50 -25.85 14.32 2.40
C SER A 50 -26.79 13.85 1.31
N ILE A 51 -28.09 14.07 1.47
CA ILE A 51 -29.09 13.70 0.45
C ILE A 51 -28.90 14.53 -0.82
N ARG A 52 -28.79 15.86 -0.69
CA ARG A 52 -28.51 16.74 -1.84
C ARG A 52 -27.23 16.34 -2.55
N ARG A 53 -26.18 15.98 -1.81
CA ARG A 53 -24.93 15.48 -2.37
C ARG A 53 -25.11 14.16 -3.13
N VAL A 54 -25.93 13.22 -2.62
CA VAL A 54 -26.25 11.96 -3.31
C VAL A 54 -27.06 12.19 -4.59
N LEU A 55 -27.98 13.16 -4.58
CA LEU A 55 -28.80 13.52 -5.73
C LEU A 55 -28.02 14.28 -6.82
N GLY A 56 -27.03 15.08 -6.43
CA GLY A 56 -26.17 15.84 -7.35
C GLY A 56 -25.01 15.05 -7.97
N TYR A 57 -24.97 13.73 -7.80
CA TYR A 57 -23.93 12.88 -8.38
C TYR A 57 -24.36 12.37 -9.76
N ASP A 58 -23.51 12.59 -10.76
CA ASP A 58 -23.76 12.15 -12.15
C ASP A 58 -23.71 10.62 -12.31
N VAL A 59 -22.90 9.94 -11.50
CA VAL A 59 -22.72 8.47 -11.52
C VAL A 59 -23.21 7.81 -10.23
N PRO A 60 -23.75 6.58 -10.28
CA PRO A 60 -24.31 5.88 -9.10
C PRO A 60 -23.24 5.53 -8.06
N GLU A 61 -22.04 5.14 -8.52
CA GLU A 61 -20.88 4.93 -7.68
C GLU A 61 -19.92 6.11 -7.75
N ARG A 62 -19.50 6.58 -6.57
CA ARG A 62 -18.42 7.55 -6.46
C ARG A 62 -17.19 6.82 -5.95
N ALA A 63 -16.19 6.64 -6.81
CA ALA A 63 -14.84 6.38 -6.35
C ALA A 63 -14.41 7.58 -5.50
N ARG A 64 -14.14 7.37 -4.21
CA ARG A 64 -13.46 8.40 -3.43
C ARG A 64 -12.07 8.53 -4.04
N LEU A 65 -11.67 9.78 -4.33
CA LEU A 65 -10.25 10.05 -4.53
C LEU A 65 -9.52 9.46 -3.32
N ALA A 66 -8.56 8.58 -3.57
CA ALA A 66 -7.72 8.04 -2.51
C ALA A 66 -7.21 9.23 -1.70
N ARG A 67 -7.39 9.20 -0.38
CA ARG A 67 -6.90 10.30 0.46
C ARG A 67 -5.39 10.30 0.38
N THR A 68 -4.84 11.18 -0.45
CA THR A 68 -3.41 11.38 -0.51
C THR A 68 -3.00 12.02 0.80
N GLY A 69 -2.23 11.29 1.61
CA GLY A 69 -1.62 11.83 2.82
C GLY A 69 -0.60 12.92 2.46
N ARG A 70 0.13 13.40 3.49
CA ARG A 70 1.27 14.28 3.25
C ARG A 70 2.26 13.63 2.28
N PRO A 71 2.80 14.36 1.29
CA PRO A 71 3.82 13.81 0.40
C PRO A 71 5.02 13.32 1.20
N GLN A 72 5.65 12.26 0.70
CA GLN A 72 6.86 11.71 1.29
C GLN A 72 8.05 12.66 1.07
N LYS A 73 9.00 12.64 2.02
CA LYS A 73 10.20 13.47 1.92
C LYS A 73 11.17 13.02 0.82
N LEU A 74 11.26 11.71 0.60
CA LEU A 74 12.09 11.10 -0.45
C LEU A 74 11.17 10.58 -1.55
N THR A 75 11.41 11.05 -2.78
CA THR A 75 10.72 10.52 -3.96
C THR A 75 11.20 9.11 -4.25
N ASP A 76 10.40 8.38 -5.01
CA ASP A 76 10.72 7.02 -5.42
C ASP A 76 12.00 6.94 -6.27
N ILE A 77 12.20 7.90 -7.17
CA ILE A 77 13.39 8.00 -8.03
C ILE A 77 14.65 8.22 -7.18
N GLN A 78 14.59 9.13 -6.19
CA GLN A 78 15.70 9.37 -5.28
C GLN A 78 16.08 8.12 -4.48
N VAL A 79 15.09 7.31 -4.08
CA VAL A 79 15.37 6.05 -3.38
C VAL A 79 16.08 5.07 -4.31
N ASP A 80 15.71 5.01 -5.59
CA ASP A 80 16.37 4.15 -6.57
C ASP A 80 17.81 4.58 -6.85
N GLU A 81 18.07 5.89 -6.98
CA GLU A 81 19.43 6.45 -7.09
C GLU A 81 20.29 6.12 -5.87
N ILE A 82 19.71 6.19 -4.66
CA ILE A 82 20.41 5.80 -3.43
C ILE A 82 20.76 4.30 -3.44
N ILE A 83 19.85 3.44 -3.91
CA ILE A 83 20.09 1.99 -3.99
C ILE A 83 21.19 1.68 -5.00
N GLU A 84 21.19 2.36 -6.15
CA GLU A 84 22.23 2.24 -7.17
C GLU A 84 23.59 2.65 -6.58
N TYR A 85 23.66 3.82 -5.96
CA TYR A 85 24.86 4.30 -5.26
C TYR A 85 25.36 3.31 -4.19
N CYS A 86 24.47 2.72 -3.38
CA CYS A 86 24.87 1.71 -2.39
C CYS A 86 25.42 0.42 -3.03
N SER A 87 25.10 0.16 -4.30
CA SER A 87 25.40 -1.09 -5.00
C SER A 87 26.68 -1.01 -5.83
N GLU A 88 27.22 0.18 -6.07
CA GLU A 88 28.43 0.40 -6.87
C GLU A 88 29.70 -0.13 -6.18
N ASN A 89 29.94 0.26 -4.92
CA ASN A 89 31.17 -0.09 -4.20
C ASN A 89 30.90 -0.80 -2.87
N TRP A 90 31.86 -1.64 -2.45
CA TRP A 90 31.83 -2.31 -1.15
C TRP A 90 31.78 -1.31 0.01
N GLU A 91 32.56 -0.23 -0.06
CA GLU A 91 32.61 0.81 0.98
C GLU A 91 31.25 1.47 1.17
N GLN A 92 30.56 1.78 0.08
CA GLN A 92 29.20 2.35 0.10
C GLN A 92 28.18 1.36 0.66
N ARG A 93 28.31 0.08 0.32
CA ARG A 93 27.40 -0.98 0.79
C ARG A 93 27.43 -1.16 2.32
N ILE A 94 28.59 -0.93 2.95
CA ILE A 94 28.75 -1.08 4.40
C ILE A 94 28.37 0.17 5.19
N LEU A 95 28.20 1.32 4.54
CA LEU A 95 27.83 2.58 5.22
C LEU A 95 26.56 2.43 6.04
N ASP A 96 26.58 3.03 7.23
CA ASP A 96 25.38 3.12 8.05
C ASP A 96 24.40 4.17 7.54
N TYR A 97 23.12 4.05 7.90
CA TYR A 97 22.09 4.97 7.42
C TYR A 97 22.36 6.42 7.85
N GLU A 98 22.95 6.64 9.04
CA GLU A 98 23.34 7.98 9.48
C GLU A 98 24.48 8.55 8.63
N ALA A 99 25.50 7.74 8.34
CA ALA A 99 26.60 8.12 7.47
C ALA A 99 26.10 8.43 6.06
N LEU A 100 25.18 7.62 5.54
CA LEU A 100 24.62 7.78 4.20
C LEU A 100 23.76 9.04 4.07
N VAL A 101 22.99 9.38 5.10
CA VAL A 101 22.25 10.66 5.16
C VAL A 101 23.20 11.84 5.13
N LEU A 102 24.32 11.76 5.86
CA LEU A 102 25.31 12.84 5.95
C LEU A 102 26.07 13.00 4.63
N GLU A 103 26.50 11.89 4.03
CA GLU A 103 27.26 11.87 2.78
C GLU A 103 26.43 12.38 1.60
N LEU A 104 25.20 11.89 1.46
CA LEU A 104 24.27 12.33 0.41
C LEU A 104 23.51 13.61 0.76
N LYS A 105 23.77 14.19 1.95
CA LYS A 105 23.16 15.42 2.46
C LYS A 105 21.62 15.43 2.35
N LEU A 106 20.99 14.34 2.76
CA LEU A 106 19.54 14.15 2.65
C LEU A 106 18.79 14.96 3.73
N ASP A 107 17.67 15.60 3.38
CA ASP A 107 16.75 16.27 4.34
C ASP A 107 15.86 15.27 5.10
N CYS A 108 16.40 14.13 5.52
CA CYS A 108 15.61 13.15 6.27
C CYS A 108 16.43 12.47 7.35
N THR A 109 15.74 11.92 8.34
CA THR A 109 16.38 11.13 9.38
C THR A 109 16.76 9.76 8.85
N ALA A 110 17.79 9.14 9.42
CA ALA A 110 18.22 7.79 9.08
C ALA A 110 17.08 6.76 9.15
N SER A 111 16.16 6.87 10.13
CA SER A 111 14.98 6.00 10.20
C SER A 111 14.02 6.19 9.04
N THR A 112 13.86 7.43 8.54
CA THR A 112 13.01 7.71 7.37
C THR A 112 13.61 7.08 6.12
N LEU A 113 14.93 7.24 5.93
CA LEU A 113 15.67 6.61 4.86
C LEU A 113 15.53 5.08 4.90
N GLN A 114 15.78 4.46 6.05
CA GLN A 114 15.66 3.00 6.23
C GLN A 114 14.26 2.51 5.86
N LYS A 115 13.19 3.15 6.36
CA LYS A 115 11.82 2.76 6.03
C LYS A 115 11.54 2.84 4.54
N ARG A 116 12.03 3.88 3.86
CA ARG A 116 11.83 4.06 2.42
C ARG A 116 12.59 3.01 1.61
N LEU A 117 13.83 2.70 1.99
CA LEU A 117 14.60 1.62 1.38
C LEU A 117 13.92 0.26 1.55
N HIS A 118 13.43 -0.05 2.76
CA HIS A 118 12.69 -1.29 3.02
C HIS A 118 11.40 -1.40 2.20
N GLN A 119 10.68 -0.29 2.00
CA GLN A 119 9.48 -0.26 1.14
C GLN A 119 9.80 -0.59 -0.32
N ARG A 120 11.00 -0.21 -0.80
CA ARG A 120 11.53 -0.60 -2.11
C ARG A 120 12.18 -1.99 -2.13
N GLY A 121 12.21 -2.70 -1.01
CA GLY A 121 12.77 -4.03 -0.90
C GLY A 121 14.29 -4.07 -0.73
N TYR A 122 14.94 -2.92 -0.50
CA TYR A 122 16.37 -2.88 -0.19
C TYR A 122 16.57 -3.09 1.31
N PHE A 123 17.13 -4.24 1.66
CA PHE A 123 17.50 -4.60 3.03
C PHE A 123 19.02 -4.76 3.10
N ARG A 124 19.66 -4.12 4.08
CA ARG A 124 21.09 -4.36 4.33
C ARG A 124 21.26 -5.79 4.84
N CYS A 125 21.82 -6.63 3.98
CA CYS A 125 22.10 -8.02 4.32
C CYS A 125 23.36 -8.09 5.18
N VAL A 126 23.23 -8.57 6.42
CA VAL A 126 24.38 -8.92 7.24
C VAL A 126 24.88 -10.28 6.77
N ALA A 127 26.14 -10.33 6.33
CA ALA A 127 26.75 -11.60 5.94
C ALA A 127 26.69 -12.56 7.13
N CYS A 128 26.04 -13.71 6.93
CA CYS A 128 26.03 -14.75 7.94
C CYS A 128 27.46 -15.25 8.16
N GLN A 129 27.84 -15.44 9.42
CA GLN A 129 29.14 -16.01 9.77
C GLN A 129 29.28 -17.38 9.09
N LYS A 130 30.23 -17.49 8.16
CA LYS A 130 30.55 -18.76 7.53
C LYS A 130 31.55 -19.48 8.43
N PRO A 131 31.36 -20.76 8.76
CA PRO A 131 32.36 -21.50 9.51
C PRO A 131 33.68 -21.49 8.76
N TYR A 132 34.78 -21.36 9.50
CA TYR A 132 36.11 -21.36 8.92
C TYR A 132 36.36 -22.70 8.19
N LEU A 133 36.80 -22.61 6.93
CA LEU A 133 37.16 -23.77 6.12
C LEU A 133 38.66 -23.77 5.90
N THR A 134 39.31 -24.84 6.33
CA THR A 134 40.70 -25.13 5.97
C THR A 134 40.81 -25.46 4.47
N ALA A 135 41.99 -25.26 3.89
CA ALA A 135 42.23 -25.58 2.47
C ALA A 135 41.88 -27.05 2.13
N ALA A 136 42.21 -27.99 3.02
CA ALA A 136 41.86 -29.41 2.86
C ALA A 136 40.34 -29.63 2.80
N GLN A 137 39.58 -28.96 3.66
CA GLN A 137 38.12 -29.04 3.65
C GLN A 137 37.51 -28.40 2.39
N VAL A 138 38.09 -27.32 1.87
CA VAL A 138 37.65 -26.70 0.61
C VAL A 138 37.83 -27.69 -0.54
N ILE A 139 39.01 -28.30 -0.66
CA ILE A 139 39.32 -29.29 -1.70
C ILE A 139 38.40 -30.52 -1.57
N GLY A 140 38.22 -31.05 -0.36
CA GLY A 140 37.34 -32.20 -0.13
C GLY A 140 35.89 -31.92 -0.52
N ARG A 141 35.37 -30.74 -0.19
CA ARG A 141 34.01 -30.33 -0.60
C ARG A 141 33.89 -30.13 -2.10
N LEU A 142 34.90 -29.56 -2.74
CA LEU A 142 34.94 -29.39 -4.20
C LEU A 142 34.94 -30.74 -4.93
N LEU A 143 35.81 -31.68 -4.51
CA LEU A 143 35.87 -33.02 -5.09
C LEU A 143 34.54 -33.77 -4.91
N TRP A 144 33.95 -33.69 -3.71
CA TRP A 144 32.65 -34.30 -3.45
C TRP A 144 31.56 -33.72 -4.36
N ALA A 145 31.53 -32.40 -4.55
CA ALA A 145 30.54 -31.75 -5.42
C ALA A 145 30.71 -32.15 -6.89
N ILE A 146 31.95 -32.20 -7.40
CA ILE A 146 32.22 -32.61 -8.79
C ILE A 146 31.81 -34.07 -9.02
N THR A 147 32.20 -34.96 -8.11
CA THR A 147 31.93 -36.41 -8.24
C THR A 147 30.46 -36.76 -8.18
N HIS A 148 29.64 -35.95 -7.51
CA HIS A 148 28.22 -36.19 -7.31
C HIS A 148 27.32 -35.17 -8.02
N ILE A 149 27.87 -34.39 -8.97
CA ILE A 149 27.12 -33.34 -9.67
C ILE A 149 25.96 -33.91 -10.50
N PHE A 150 26.09 -35.16 -10.97
CA PHE A 150 25.08 -35.89 -11.74
C PHE A 150 24.39 -37.00 -10.94
N TRP A 151 24.48 -36.97 -9.60
CA TRP A 151 23.82 -37.98 -8.78
C TRP A 151 22.31 -37.81 -8.89
N THR A 152 21.67 -38.68 -9.67
CA THR A 152 20.22 -38.79 -9.75
C THR A 152 19.76 -39.87 -8.78
N LYS A 153 18.61 -39.66 -8.13
CA LYS A 153 17.98 -40.70 -7.32
C LYS A 153 17.43 -41.76 -8.29
N GLU A 154 17.76 -43.03 -8.05
CA GLU A 154 17.08 -44.18 -8.67
C GLU A 154 15.60 -44.24 -8.25
#